data_AF-M1ZRT1-F1
#
_entry.id   AF-M1ZRT1-F1
#
_cell.length_a   1.000
_cell.length_b   1.000
_cell.length_c   1.000
_cell.angle_alpha   90.00
_cell.angle_beta   90.00
_cell.angle_gamma   90.00
#
_symmetry.space_group_name_H-M   'P 1'
#
loop_
_entity.id
_entity.type
_entity.pdbx_description
1 polymer ?
#
loop_
_entity_poly.entity_id
_entity_poly.type
_entity_poly.pdbx_seq_one_letter_code
_entity_poly.pdbx_strand_id
1 'polypeptide(L)'
;NYIKGPDLPTGGVIIGKKSMLSAYETGEGRVTLRAKTTIEKLENGRLAIVITEFPFRKNKAKLLQFISEMTADKKHSKALENITDIRDESDRNGIRAVIEFKKIATEDIVEKTLKYLYKKTDLQSNISFNMVALADGKPKTLGLKSMLKYYVEHQKEVITRRTKRELEIAE
;
A
#
# COMPACT_ATOMS: atom_id res chain seq x y z
N ASN A 1 -21.41 3.53 -2.24
CA ASN A 1 -20.98 2.13 -2.46
C ASN A 1 -20.16 1.89 -3.73
N TYR A 2 -19.87 2.91 -4.54
CA TYR A 2 -19.17 2.72 -5.83
C TYR A 2 -17.63 2.79 -5.70
N ILE A 3 -17.11 3.81 -5.02
CA ILE A 3 -15.66 3.98 -4.80
C ILE A 3 -15.35 3.56 -3.37
N LYS A 4 -14.71 2.40 -3.21
CA LYS A 4 -14.45 1.76 -1.90
C LYS A 4 -13.16 2.21 -1.23
N GLY A 5 -12.24 2.80 -1.98
CA GLY A 5 -10.90 3.16 -1.52
C GLY A 5 -9.94 3.26 -2.71
N PRO A 6 -8.68 3.67 -2.48
CA PRO A 6 -7.68 3.75 -3.53
C PRO A 6 -7.26 2.34 -3.94
N ASP A 7 -7.09 2.14 -5.25
CA ASP A 7 -6.52 0.94 -5.83
C ASP A 7 -5.05 1.22 -6.17
N LEU A 8 -4.15 0.66 -5.37
CA LEU A 8 -2.73 0.97 -5.47
C LEU A 8 -2.06 -0.02 -6.43
N PRO A 9 -1.16 0.43 -7.30
CA PRO A 9 -0.53 -0.45 -8.31
C PRO A 9 0.36 -1.54 -7.69
N THR A 10 0.79 -1.37 -6.44
CA THR A 10 1.58 -2.37 -5.70
C THR A 10 0.71 -3.29 -4.85
N GLY A 11 -0.61 -3.12 -4.87
CA GLY A 11 -1.53 -3.80 -3.96
C GLY A 11 -1.36 -3.36 -2.50
N GLY A 12 -1.42 -4.33 -1.60
CA GLY A 12 -1.37 -4.16 -0.16
C GLY A 12 -2.76 -4.11 0.48
N VAL A 13 -2.77 -4.09 1.81
CA VAL A 13 -3.98 -4.13 2.62
C VAL A 13 -4.17 -2.78 3.30
N ILE A 14 -5.24 -2.08 2.91
CA ILE A 14 -5.64 -0.82 3.53
C ILE A 14 -6.47 -1.11 4.78
N ILE A 15 -6.05 -0.52 5.91
CA ILE A 15 -6.68 -0.69 7.22
C ILE A 15 -7.22 0.66 7.69
N GLY A 16 -8.50 0.68 8.07
CA GLY A 16 -9.16 1.88 8.58
C GLY A 16 -10.19 2.47 7.62
N LYS A 17 -11.26 1.73 7.35
CA LYS A 17 -12.36 2.15 6.45
C LYS A 17 -12.95 3.51 6.84
N LYS A 18 -13.14 3.78 8.14
CA LYS A 18 -13.67 5.06 8.63
C LYS A 18 -12.74 6.24 8.29
N SER A 19 -11.44 6.07 8.54
CA SER A 19 -10.43 7.09 8.23
C SER A 19 -10.33 7.36 6.73
N MET A 20 -10.49 6.31 5.91
CA MET A 20 -10.53 6.45 4.44
C MET A 20 -11.76 7.22 3.96
N LEU A 21 -12.95 6.91 4.50
CA LEU A 21 -14.16 7.66 4.18
C LEU A 21 -14.04 9.14 4.57
N SER A 22 -13.53 9.41 5.78
CA SER A 22 -13.29 10.78 6.24
C SER A 22 -12.32 11.51 5.30
N ALA A 23 -11.24 10.86 4.86
CA ALA A 23 -10.31 11.45 3.90
C ALA A 23 -10.99 11.78 2.55
N TYR A 24 -11.94 10.96 2.09
CA TYR A 24 -12.72 11.26 0.89
C TYR A 24 -13.75 12.39 1.09
N GLU A 25 -14.21 12.63 2.31
CA GLU A 25 -15.12 13.73 2.61
C GLU A 25 -14.36 15.06 2.70
N THR A 26 -13.23 15.09 3.40
CA THR A 26 -12.49 16.32 3.72
C THR A 26 -11.42 16.66 2.69
N GLY A 27 -10.89 15.68 1.96
CA GLY A 27 -9.69 15.85 1.14
C GLY A 27 -8.38 15.53 1.87
N GLU A 28 -8.43 15.35 3.19
CA GLU A 28 -7.26 15.18 4.04
C GLU A 28 -7.45 14.02 5.01
N GLY A 29 -6.41 13.24 5.24
CA GLY A 29 -6.48 12.16 6.22
C GLY A 29 -5.30 11.21 6.18
N ARG A 30 -5.35 10.20 7.03
CA ARG A 30 -4.32 9.17 7.10
C ARG A 30 -4.95 7.80 7.25
N VAL A 31 -4.46 6.85 6.47
CA VAL A 31 -4.91 5.46 6.50
C VAL A 31 -3.69 4.55 6.50
N THR A 32 -3.77 3.44 7.23
CA THR A 32 -2.66 2.48 7.30
C THR A 32 -2.67 1.58 6.07
N LEU A 33 -1.50 1.36 5.48
CA LEU A 33 -1.26 0.41 4.39
C LEU A 33 -0.26 -0.65 4.86
N ARG A 34 -0.64 -1.91 4.71
CA ARG A 34 0.14 -3.06 5.15
C ARG A 34 0.52 -3.94 3.96
N ALA A 35 1.71 -4.54 4.00
CA ALA A 35 2.11 -5.58 3.08
C ALA A 35 1.16 -6.78 3.17
N LYS A 36 0.88 -7.43 2.05
CA LYS A 36 0.12 -8.68 2.04
C LYS A 36 1.08 -9.82 2.32
N THR A 37 0.81 -10.57 3.39
CA THR A 37 1.67 -11.65 3.84
C THR A 37 0.87 -12.89 4.17
N THR A 38 1.52 -14.04 4.02
CA THR A 38 1.06 -15.36 4.45
C THR A 38 2.13 -16.00 5.33
N ILE A 39 1.72 -16.88 6.23
CA ILE A 39 2.64 -17.75 6.97
C ILE A 39 2.57 -19.11 6.29
N GLU A 40 3.71 -19.62 5.83
CA GLU A 40 3.81 -20.86 5.07
C GLU A 40 4.79 -21.81 5.74
N LYS A 41 4.56 -23.12 5.60
CA LYS A 41 5.53 -24.15 5.96
C LYS A 41 6.29 -24.54 4.70
N LEU A 42 7.60 -24.30 4.70
CA LEU A 42 8.51 -24.63 3.60
C LEU A 42 8.72 -26.16 3.51
N GLU A 43 9.24 -26.62 2.37
CA GLU A 43 9.53 -28.04 2.11
C GLU A 43 10.49 -28.64 3.13
N ASN A 44 11.44 -27.85 3.63
CA ASN A 44 12.38 -28.25 4.69
C ASN A 44 11.73 -28.35 6.09
N GLY A 45 10.42 -28.12 6.18
CA GLY A 45 9.61 -28.20 7.39
C GLY A 45 9.65 -26.95 8.28
N ARG A 46 10.40 -25.90 7.90
CA ARG A 46 10.47 -24.63 8.64
C ARG A 46 9.31 -23.71 8.28
N LEU A 47 8.96 -22.82 9.20
CA LEU A 47 7.98 -21.77 8.95
C LEU A 47 8.64 -20.56 8.28
N ALA A 48 7.88 -19.85 7.47
CA ALA A 48 8.29 -18.62 6.82
C ALA A 48 7.15 -17.60 6.77
N ILE A 49 7.51 -16.32 6.80
CA ILE A 49 6.62 -15.23 6.36
C ILE A 49 6.89 -15.03 4.88
N VAL A 50 5.85 -15.14 4.07
CA VAL A 50 5.90 -14.90 2.63
C VAL A 50 5.17 -13.61 2.32
N ILE A 51 5.89 -12.65 1.75
CA ILE A 51 5.37 -11.34 1.38
C ILE A 51 5.10 -11.34 -0.12
N THR A 52 3.85 -11.09 -0.50
CA THR A 52 3.39 -11.11 -1.89
C THR A 52 3.10 -9.73 -2.46
N GLU A 53 2.79 -8.75 -1.60
CA GLU A 53 2.53 -7.36 -2.01
C GLU A 53 3.19 -6.41 -1.01
N PHE A 54 3.87 -5.39 -1.51
CA PHE A 54 4.56 -4.38 -0.68
C PHE A 54 3.80 -3.06 -0.65
N PRO A 55 3.92 -2.27 0.44
CA PRO A 55 3.26 -0.97 0.52
C PRO A 55 3.72 -0.01 -0.60
N PHE A 56 2.79 0.80 -1.07
CA PHE A 56 2.99 1.73 -2.18
C PHE A 56 4.14 2.71 -1.92
N ARG A 57 4.94 2.98 -2.96
CA ARG A 57 6.15 3.82 -2.93
C ARG A 57 7.24 3.34 -1.97
N LYS A 58 7.21 2.08 -1.51
CA LYS A 58 8.31 1.47 -0.75
C LYS A 58 9.19 0.64 -1.67
N ASN A 59 10.50 0.75 -1.50
CA ASN A 59 11.46 -0.04 -2.26
C ASN A 59 11.64 -1.40 -1.56
N LYS A 60 11.24 -2.48 -2.24
CA LYS A 60 11.33 -3.86 -1.73
C LYS A 60 12.74 -4.22 -1.28
N ALA A 61 13.75 -4.04 -2.14
CA ALA A 61 15.12 -4.44 -1.84
C ALA A 61 15.67 -3.70 -0.62
N LYS A 62 15.44 -2.38 -0.53
CA LYS A 62 15.84 -1.59 0.64
C LYS A 62 15.13 -2.03 1.92
N LEU A 63 13.86 -2.42 1.83
CA LEU A 63 13.10 -2.89 2.98
C LEU A 63 13.62 -4.24 3.48
N LEU A 64 13.87 -5.19 2.59
CA LEU A 64 14.44 -6.50 2.95
C LEU A 64 15.85 -6.35 3.51
N GLN A 65 16.69 -5.50 2.91
CA GLN A 65 18.02 -5.17 3.40
C GLN A 65 17.95 -4.58 4.82
N PHE A 66 17.04 -3.63 5.05
CA PHE A 66 16.84 -3.05 6.38
C PHE A 66 16.40 -4.09 7.42
N ILE A 67 15.50 -5.02 7.05
CA ILE A 67 15.11 -6.12 7.95
C ILE A 67 16.32 -7.02 8.25
N SER A 68 17.15 -7.32 7.24
CA SER A 68 18.38 -8.09 7.42
C SER A 68 19.34 -7.42 8.39
N GLU A 69 19.58 -6.11 8.25
CA GLU A 69 20.41 -5.33 9.16
C GLU A 69 19.85 -5.33 10.60
N MET A 70 18.52 -5.23 10.75
CA MET A 70 17.87 -5.34 12.05
C MET A 70 18.10 -6.70 12.73
N THR A 71 18.26 -7.80 11.98
CA THR A 71 18.53 -9.11 12.60
C THR A 71 19.88 -9.17 13.30
N ALA A 72 20.87 -8.38 12.83
CA ALA A 72 22.21 -8.31 13.42
C ALA A 72 22.29 -7.30 14.58
N ASP A 73 21.36 -6.36 14.67
CA ASP A 73 21.33 -5.36 15.73
C ASP A 73 20.78 -5.95 17.05
N LYS A 74 21.60 -5.87 18.11
CA LYS A 74 21.27 -6.33 19.48
C LYS A 74 19.96 -5.73 20.00
N LYS A 75 19.59 -4.51 19.57
CA LYS A 75 18.33 -3.85 19.95
C LYS A 75 17.09 -4.62 19.51
N HIS A 76 17.18 -5.34 18.40
CA HIS A 76 16.07 -6.06 17.78
C HIS A 76 16.13 -7.58 18.00
N SER A 77 17.27 -8.07 18.52
CA SER A 77 17.55 -9.49 18.80
C SER A 77 16.35 -10.28 19.36
N LYS A 78 15.76 -9.85 20.48
CA LYS A 78 14.64 -10.55 21.12
C LYS A 78 13.44 -10.82 20.19
N ALA A 79 13.20 -9.96 19.20
CA ALA A 79 12.08 -10.10 18.27
C ALA A 79 12.46 -10.85 16.98
N LEU A 80 13.74 -10.83 16.60
CA LEU A 80 14.23 -11.30 15.30
C LEU A 80 15.20 -12.48 15.38
N GLU A 81 15.59 -12.94 16.58
CA GLU A 81 16.55 -14.03 16.80
C GLU A 81 16.19 -15.36 16.15
N ASN A 82 14.91 -15.56 15.85
CA ASN A 82 14.39 -16.78 15.23
C ASN A 82 14.39 -16.70 13.70
N ILE A 83 14.68 -15.55 13.10
CA ILE A 83 14.91 -15.43 11.65
C ILE A 83 16.24 -16.11 11.33
N THR A 84 16.22 -16.98 10.33
CA THR A 84 17.41 -17.68 9.83
C THR A 84 17.90 -17.08 8.54
N ASP A 85 16.99 -16.71 7.64
CA ASP A 85 17.34 -16.22 6.32
C ASP A 85 16.25 -15.29 5.75
N ILE A 86 16.64 -14.38 4.87
CA ILE A 86 15.75 -13.45 4.17
C ILE A 86 16.12 -13.48 2.68
N ARG A 87 15.18 -13.93 1.85
CA ARG A 87 15.39 -14.10 0.40
C ARG A 87 14.36 -13.35 -0.41
N ASP A 88 14.81 -12.82 -1.54
CA ASP A 88 13.93 -12.29 -2.58
C ASP A 88 13.82 -13.34 -3.70
N GLU A 89 12.68 -14.01 -3.76
CA GLU A 89 12.36 -15.06 -4.74
C GLU A 89 11.40 -14.53 -5.82
N SER A 90 11.37 -13.20 -6.01
CA SER A 90 10.61 -12.57 -7.08
C SER A 90 11.11 -12.96 -8.46
N ASP A 91 10.17 -13.20 -9.36
CA ASP A 91 10.42 -13.45 -10.78
C ASP A 91 9.61 -12.48 -11.66
N ARG A 92 9.51 -12.79 -12.96
CA ARG A 92 8.71 -12.00 -13.90
C ARG A 92 7.20 -12.14 -13.69
N ASN A 93 6.76 -13.18 -12.99
CA ASN A 93 5.35 -13.53 -12.82
C ASN A 93 4.77 -13.02 -11.50
N GLY A 94 5.62 -12.71 -10.51
CA GLY A 94 5.14 -12.20 -9.24
C GLY A 94 6.19 -11.80 -8.23
N ILE A 95 5.70 -11.14 -7.17
CA ILE A 95 6.52 -10.77 -6.03
C ILE A 95 6.42 -11.86 -4.96
N ARG A 96 7.57 -12.37 -4.52
CA ARG A 96 7.66 -13.32 -3.41
C ARG A 96 8.94 -13.06 -2.61
N ALA A 97 8.81 -12.44 -1.44
CA ALA A 97 9.93 -12.33 -0.50
C ALA A 97 9.69 -13.25 0.69
N VAL A 98 10.71 -13.98 1.11
CA VAL A 98 10.63 -15.03 2.12
C VAL A 98 11.50 -14.65 3.30
N ILE A 99 10.91 -14.63 4.49
CA ILE A 99 11.62 -14.52 5.77
C ILE A 99 11.48 -15.87 6.46
N GLU A 100 12.54 -16.67 6.43
CA GLU A 100 12.59 -18.03 6.95
C GLU A 100 12.98 -18.05 8.43
N PHE A 101 12.34 -18.92 9.20
CA PHE A 101 12.58 -19.07 10.63
C PHE A 101 13.32 -20.36 10.98
N LYS A 102 13.93 -20.40 12.18
CA LYS A 102 14.55 -21.60 12.74
C LYS A 102 13.52 -22.71 12.90
N LYS A 103 13.96 -23.97 12.80
CA LYS A 103 13.08 -25.16 12.90
C LYS A 103 12.28 -25.25 14.21
N ILE A 104 12.78 -24.63 15.29
CA ILE A 104 12.11 -24.60 16.59
C ILE A 104 11.05 -23.50 16.71
N ALA A 105 10.97 -22.57 15.75
CA ALA A 105 10.01 -21.49 15.78
C ALA A 105 8.58 -22.03 15.59
N THR A 106 7.69 -21.64 16.50
CA THR A 106 6.25 -21.93 16.42
C THR A 106 5.52 -20.83 15.65
N GLU A 107 4.29 -21.10 15.22
CA GLU A 107 3.45 -20.09 14.53
C GLU A 107 3.26 -18.82 15.37
N ASP A 108 3.07 -18.95 16.69
CA ASP A 108 2.96 -17.80 17.60
C ASP A 108 4.23 -16.91 17.59
N ILE A 109 5.42 -17.50 17.51
CA ILE A 109 6.67 -16.75 17.38
C ILE A 109 6.69 -16.00 16.04
N VAL A 110 6.34 -16.68 14.94
CA VAL A 110 6.29 -16.09 13.60
C VAL A 110 5.31 -14.93 13.54
N GLU A 111 4.11 -15.07 14.11
CA GLU A 111 3.13 -14.00 14.20
C GLU A 111 3.61 -12.80 15.03
N LYS A 112 4.26 -13.06 16.18
CA LYS A 112 4.84 -12.01 17.03
C LYS A 112 5.93 -11.25 16.28
N THR A 113 6.81 -11.95 15.56
CA THR A 113 7.82 -11.34 14.70
C THR A 113 7.17 -10.54 13.58
N LEU A 114 6.14 -11.05 12.90
CA LEU A 114 5.40 -10.32 11.86
C LEU A 114 4.79 -9.01 12.40
N LYS A 115 4.10 -9.07 13.55
CA LYS A 115 3.54 -7.89 14.23
C LYS A 115 4.63 -6.88 14.58
N TYR A 116 5.80 -7.35 15.02
CA TYR A 116 6.95 -6.50 15.31
C TYR A 116 7.50 -5.84 14.05
N LEU A 117 7.64 -6.59 12.95
CA LEU A 117 8.09 -6.07 11.66
C LEU A 117 7.14 -5.00 11.12
N TYR A 118 5.82 -5.20 11.21
CA TYR A 118 4.86 -4.14 10.88
C TYR A 118 5.03 -2.87 11.73
N LYS A 119 5.41 -3.01 13.00
CA LYS A 119 5.60 -1.84 13.89
C LYS A 119 6.92 -1.11 13.64
N LYS A 120 7.95 -1.81 13.18
CA LYS A 120 9.33 -1.30 13.13
C LYS A 120 9.87 -1.06 11.72
N THR A 121 9.15 -1.50 10.69
CA THR A 121 9.60 -1.42 9.31
C THR A 121 8.50 -0.88 8.42
N ASP A 122 8.86 -0.50 7.20
CA ASP A 122 7.90 -0.05 6.18
C ASP A 122 7.03 -1.17 5.60
N LEU A 123 7.06 -2.40 6.13
CA LEU A 123 6.06 -3.43 5.83
C LEU A 123 4.64 -3.00 6.24
N GLN A 124 4.52 -2.08 7.19
CA GLN A 124 3.29 -1.34 7.42
C GLN A 124 3.63 0.14 7.49
N SER A 125 3.01 0.92 6.62
CA SER A 125 3.20 2.36 6.55
C SER A 125 1.85 3.08 6.53
N ASN A 126 1.87 4.39 6.41
CA ASN A 126 0.67 5.20 6.31
C ASN A 126 0.60 5.87 4.94
N ILE A 127 -0.58 5.84 4.34
CA ILE A 127 -0.93 6.69 3.22
C ILE A 127 -1.55 7.96 3.81
N SER A 128 -0.96 9.09 3.48
CA SER A 128 -1.51 10.40 3.80
C SER A 128 -2.26 10.93 2.59
N PHE A 129 -3.54 11.21 2.76
CA PHE A 129 -4.37 11.92 1.81
C PHE A 129 -4.15 13.41 2.00
N ASN A 130 -3.80 14.09 0.92
CA ASN A 130 -3.74 15.53 0.82
C ASN A 130 -4.18 15.92 -0.60
N MET A 131 -5.49 15.96 -0.81
CA MET A 131 -6.14 16.06 -2.11
C MET A 131 -6.30 17.53 -2.51
N VAL A 132 -5.17 18.19 -2.76
CA VAL A 132 -5.12 19.60 -3.20
C VAL A 132 -5.05 19.66 -4.73
N ALA A 133 -5.91 20.48 -5.33
CA ALA A 133 -5.93 20.72 -6.77
C ALA A 133 -6.20 22.20 -7.08
N LEU A 134 -5.87 22.63 -8.30
CA LEU A 134 -6.30 23.93 -8.81
C LEU A 134 -7.75 23.84 -9.27
N ALA A 135 -8.61 24.67 -8.68
CA ALA A 135 -10.01 24.78 -9.03
C ALA A 135 -10.37 26.26 -9.10
N ASP A 136 -10.89 26.69 -10.26
CA ASP A 136 -11.21 28.10 -10.55
C ASP A 136 -10.00 29.03 -10.39
N GLY A 137 -8.83 28.57 -10.83
CA GLY A 137 -7.57 29.33 -10.78
C GLY A 137 -6.91 29.44 -9.40
N LYS A 138 -7.40 28.72 -8.39
CA LYS A 138 -6.87 28.77 -7.02
C LYS A 138 -6.65 27.37 -6.44
N PRO A 139 -5.63 27.15 -5.59
CA PRO A 139 -5.45 25.87 -4.90
C PRO A 139 -6.57 25.66 -3.88
N LYS A 140 -7.20 24.49 -3.92
CA LYS A 140 -8.25 24.08 -2.98
C LYS A 140 -7.99 22.65 -2.52
N THR A 141 -8.15 22.40 -1.22
CA THR A 141 -8.31 21.03 -0.69
C THR A 141 -9.71 20.56 -1.04
N LEU A 142 -9.83 19.42 -1.72
CA LEU A 142 -11.11 18.91 -2.21
C LEU A 142 -11.31 17.46 -1.77
N GLY A 143 -12.48 17.17 -1.19
CA GLY A 143 -12.96 15.80 -1.06
C GLY A 143 -13.29 15.18 -2.42
N LEU A 144 -13.44 13.86 -2.43
CA LEU A 144 -13.72 13.05 -3.62
C LEU A 144 -14.99 13.51 -4.35
N LYS A 145 -16.06 13.83 -3.62
CA LYS A 145 -17.33 14.30 -4.21
C LYS A 145 -17.12 15.61 -4.99
N SER A 146 -16.36 16.54 -4.43
CA SER A 146 -16.08 17.82 -5.07
C SER A 146 -15.23 17.63 -6.32
N MET A 147 -14.20 16.78 -6.26
CA MET A 147 -13.39 16.44 -7.43
C MET A 147 -14.21 15.84 -8.57
N LEU A 148 -15.10 14.87 -8.27
CA LEU A 148 -15.98 14.27 -9.27
C LEU A 148 -16.94 15.31 -9.87
N LYS A 149 -17.44 16.25 -9.07
CA LYS A 149 -18.28 17.34 -9.57
C LYS A 149 -17.52 18.19 -10.59
N TYR A 150 -16.31 18.63 -10.27
CA TYR A 150 -15.48 19.40 -11.20
C TYR A 150 -15.18 18.62 -12.50
N TYR A 151 -14.89 17.32 -12.39
CA TYR A 151 -14.69 16.47 -13.56
C TYR A 151 -15.93 16.40 -14.46
N VAL A 152 -17.12 16.16 -13.88
CA VAL A 152 -18.37 16.06 -14.65
C VAL A 152 -18.72 17.37 -15.34
N GLU A 153 -18.56 18.52 -14.66
CA GLU A 153 -18.80 19.83 -15.27
C GLU A 153 -17.84 20.10 -16.43
N HIS A 154 -16.57 19.74 -16.29
CA HIS A 154 -15.61 19.84 -17.38
C HIS A 154 -15.99 18.92 -18.56
N GLN A 155 -16.43 17.68 -18.30
CA GLN A 155 -16.88 16.78 -19.36
C GLN A 155 -18.08 17.34 -20.15
N LYS A 156 -19.05 17.97 -19.47
CA LYS A 156 -20.18 18.63 -20.15
C LYS A 156 -19.72 19.75 -21.08
N GLU A 157 -18.78 20.58 -20.62
CA GLU A 157 -18.21 21.66 -21.42
C GLU A 157 -17.49 21.12 -22.66
N VAL A 158 -16.65 20.10 -22.49
CA VAL A 158 -15.91 19.45 -23.59
C VAL A 158 -16.87 18.86 -24.63
N ILE A 159 -17.89 18.12 -24.18
CA ILE A 159 -18.88 17.51 -25.08
C ILE A 159 -19.66 18.61 -25.82
N THR A 160 -20.10 19.65 -25.12
CA THR A 160 -20.84 20.78 -25.73
C THR A 160 -19.99 21.48 -26.79
N ARG A 161 -18.71 21.75 -26.51
CA ARG A 161 -17.78 22.35 -27.48
C ARG A 161 -17.57 21.45 -28.69
N ARG A 162 -17.38 20.14 -28.49
CA ARG A 162 -17.22 19.18 -29.58
C ARG A 162 -18.45 19.14 -30.46
N THR A 163 -19.65 19.03 -29.88
CA THR A 163 -20.90 18.96 -30.64
C THR A 163 -21.18 20.25 -31.41
N LYS A 164 -20.92 21.43 -30.83
CA LYS A 164 -21.02 22.71 -31.56
C LYS A 164 -20.06 22.76 -32.74
N ARG A 165 -18.81 22.32 -32.55
CA ARG A 165 -17.83 22.27 -33.63
C ARG A 165 -18.23 21.31 -34.74
N GLU A 166 -18.78 20.14 -34.40
CA GLU A 166 -19.30 19.17 -35.38
C GLU A 166 -20.48 19.74 -36.17
N LEU A 167 -21.38 20.47 -35.51
CA LEU A 167 -22.50 21.16 -36.17
C LEU A 167 -22.00 22.23 -37.16
N GLU A 168 -21.06 23.08 -36.75
CA GLU A 168 -20.46 24.12 -37.60
C GLU A 168 -19.69 23.58 -38.82
N ILE A 169 -19.25 22.32 -38.80
CA ILE A 169 -18.61 21.66 -39.97
C ILE A 169 -19.67 21.10 -40.91
N ALA A 170 -20.82 20.68 -40.37
CA ALA A 170 -21.91 20.07 -41.13
C ALA A 170 -22.81 21.10 -41.81
N GLU A 171 -22.92 22.31 -41.25
CA GLU A 171 -23.54 23.49 -41.86
C GLU A 171 -22.60 24.18 -42.87
#